data_AF-A0A931Y908-F1
#
_entry.id   AF-A0A931Y908-F1
#
_cell.length_a   1.000
_cell.length_b   1.000
_cell.length_c   1.000
_cell.angle_alpha   90.00
_cell.angle_beta   90.00
_cell.angle_gamma   90.00
#
_symmetry.space_group_name_H-M   'P 1'
#
loop_
_entity.id
_entity.type
_entity.pdbx_description
1 polymer ?
#
loop_
_entity_poly.entity_id
_entity_poly.type
_entity_poly.pdbx_seq_one_letter_code
_entity_poly.pdbx_strand_id
1 'polypeptide(L)'
;MLNKKRIIYAIIFLAAVFSVVIFLKIATTKNKLEFLAVEANIVEKNIENKQKSTFPIKINGTEINVELADTEEKIIRGLSGRKTLGQDEGMLFLFKKPDIYSFWMKEMNFPIDIIWIDQNHKIIDISENLLPSSYPAMFRSKAPAQYVLEVNADWAAEKNVKIGAPVSLSENILNLIKPKISEISEETTIIEKTESRPNDSVEQISQNDSLILFTVPFTPQAPLGNWKDDKQQNGCEEAAAVMSMRWVKNQKLTLAEAEKEIIFISNFELAKYGNYRDTSAKDTMERIYRDYFGYNNIEVRNNIGVEDIKNELKIGNLVVVPVNGRKLRNPYYNPPGPIEHHLVVIGYDPAKKEFITNDPGTRYGKSFRYSETILENALQDYPTGYHEPIIKIEKTMIVVKK
;
A
#
# COMPACT_ATOMS: atom_id res chain seq x y z
N MET A 1 35.63 -3.29 71.40
CA MET A 1 36.31 -3.74 70.16
C MET A 1 35.47 -4.63 69.23
N LEU A 2 34.50 -5.42 69.72
CA LEU A 2 33.69 -6.34 68.90
C LEU A 2 32.79 -5.68 67.82
N ASN A 3 32.32 -4.45 68.05
CA ASN A 3 31.34 -3.81 67.15
C ASN A 3 31.91 -3.31 65.81
N LYS A 4 33.18 -2.85 65.80
CA LYS A 4 33.83 -2.37 64.56
C LYS A 4 34.11 -3.50 63.57
N LYS A 5 34.49 -4.70 64.05
CA LYS A 5 34.74 -5.86 63.18
C LYS A 5 33.46 -6.34 62.48
N ARG A 6 32.31 -6.36 63.17
CA ARG A 6 31.02 -6.75 62.58
C ARG A 6 30.57 -5.80 61.47
N ILE A 7 30.78 -4.49 61.65
CA ILE A 7 30.46 -3.49 60.63
C ILE A 7 31.35 -3.68 59.39
N ILE A 8 32.65 -3.95 59.59
CA ILE A 8 33.58 -4.22 58.47
C ILE A 8 33.15 -5.48 57.70
N TYR A 9 32.79 -6.56 58.39
CA TYR A 9 32.31 -7.78 57.72
C TYR A 9 31.00 -7.57 56.96
N ALA A 10 30.07 -6.77 57.49
CA ALA A 10 28.83 -6.44 56.81
C ALA A 10 29.07 -5.62 55.53
N ILE A 11 30.00 -4.67 55.55
CA ILE A 11 30.37 -3.87 54.37
C ILE A 11 31.05 -4.74 53.30
N ILE A 12 31.96 -5.63 53.69
CA ILE A 12 32.61 -6.57 52.76
C ILE A 12 31.58 -7.51 52.13
N PHE A 13 30.64 -8.01 52.92
CA PHE A 13 29.56 -8.86 52.42
C PHE A 13 28.65 -8.13 51.42
N LEU A 14 28.25 -6.90 51.74
CA LEU A 14 27.45 -6.07 50.83
C LEU A 14 28.20 -5.75 49.52
N ALA A 15 29.49 -5.44 49.59
CA ALA A 15 30.33 -5.19 48.41
C ALA A 15 30.49 -6.44 47.53
N ALA A 16 30.59 -7.63 48.13
CA ALA A 16 30.65 -8.90 47.41
C ALA A 16 29.32 -9.20 46.71
N VAL A 17 28.17 -9.01 47.39
CA VAL A 17 26.83 -9.20 46.79
C VAL A 17 26.61 -8.22 45.64
N PHE A 18 26.97 -6.95 45.82
CA PHE A 18 26.84 -5.93 44.78
C PHE A 18 27.70 -6.25 43.54
N SER A 19 28.94 -6.72 43.75
CA SER A 19 29.82 -7.15 42.65
C SER A 19 29.26 -8.33 41.87
N VAL A 20 28.63 -9.31 42.54
CA VAL A 20 27.98 -10.46 41.88
C VAL A 20 26.79 -10.01 41.04
N VAL A 21 25.96 -9.08 41.53
CA VAL A 21 24.80 -8.55 40.78
C VAL A 21 25.24 -7.78 39.53
N ILE A 22 26.29 -6.97 39.63
CA ILE A 22 26.88 -6.27 38.47
C ILE A 22 27.41 -7.30 37.45
N PHE A 23 28.14 -8.30 37.92
CA PHE A 23 28.68 -9.34 37.04
C PHE A 23 27.57 -10.10 36.30
N LEU A 24 26.47 -10.46 36.99
CA LEU A 24 25.31 -11.13 36.38
C LEU A 24 24.59 -10.24 35.35
N LYS A 25 24.45 -8.93 35.61
CA LYS A 25 23.91 -7.97 34.64
C LYS A 25 24.79 -7.81 33.39
N ILE A 26 26.11 -7.77 33.56
CA ILE A 26 27.06 -7.68 32.44
C ILE A 26 27.03 -8.96 31.61
N ALA A 27 27.02 -10.13 32.25
CA ALA A 27 26.95 -11.43 31.58
C ALA A 27 25.65 -11.59 30.77
N THR A 28 24.49 -11.23 31.34
CA THR A 28 23.21 -11.26 30.62
C THR A 28 23.14 -10.28 29.45
N THR A 29 23.76 -9.11 29.58
CA THR A 29 23.83 -8.12 28.49
C THR A 29 24.72 -8.60 27.34
N LYS A 30 25.86 -9.25 27.65
CA LYS A 30 26.73 -9.85 26.62
C LYS A 30 26.02 -10.95 25.83
N ASN A 31 25.35 -11.88 26.51
CA ASN A 31 24.61 -12.96 25.85
C ASN A 31 23.49 -12.41 24.93
N LYS A 32 22.83 -11.32 25.34
CA LYS A 32 21.81 -10.66 24.52
C LYS A 32 22.39 -10.00 23.26
N LEU A 33 23.58 -9.38 23.37
CA LEU A 33 24.27 -8.78 22.22
C LEU A 33 24.73 -9.83 21.21
N GLU A 34 25.27 -10.95 21.68
CA GLU A 34 25.69 -12.07 20.82
C GLU A 34 24.49 -12.69 20.09
N PHE A 35 23.36 -12.86 20.76
CA PHE A 35 22.13 -13.35 20.14
C PHE A 35 21.60 -12.41 19.03
N LEU A 36 21.58 -11.10 19.27
CA LEU A 36 21.16 -10.11 18.28
C LEU A 36 22.11 -10.04 17.07
N ALA A 37 23.41 -10.24 17.27
CA ALA A 37 24.38 -10.29 16.18
C ALA A 37 24.21 -11.54 15.31
N VAL A 38 23.83 -12.68 15.90
CA VAL A 38 23.51 -13.91 15.17
C VAL A 38 22.21 -13.75 14.38
N GLU A 39 21.16 -13.15 14.95
CA GLU A 39 19.91 -12.86 14.24
C GLU A 39 20.13 -11.92 13.05
N ALA A 40 20.91 -10.84 13.24
CA ALA A 40 21.23 -9.90 12.16
C ALA A 40 21.97 -10.59 10.99
N ASN A 41 22.98 -11.41 11.29
CA ASN A 41 23.72 -12.17 10.27
C ASN A 41 22.85 -13.19 9.53
N ILE A 42 21.90 -13.84 10.22
CA ILE A 42 20.96 -14.79 9.58
C ILE A 42 20.00 -14.03 8.65
N VAL A 43 19.54 -12.84 9.04
CA VAL A 43 18.68 -12.00 8.20
C VAL A 43 19.41 -11.50 6.96
N GLU A 44 20.64 -10.99 7.08
CA GLU A 44 21.44 -10.55 5.93
C GLU A 44 21.72 -11.69 4.94
N LYS A 45 22.09 -12.88 5.46
CA LYS A 45 22.39 -14.05 4.63
C LYS A 45 21.14 -14.64 3.94
N ASN A 46 19.96 -14.44 4.51
CA ASN A 46 18.69 -14.83 3.92
C ASN A 46 18.20 -13.81 2.86
N ILE A 47 18.60 -12.55 2.96
CA ILE A 47 18.30 -11.51 1.95
C ILE A 47 19.16 -11.72 0.70
N GLU A 48 20.43 -12.11 0.84
CA GLU A 48 21.31 -12.41 -0.30
C GLU A 48 20.93 -13.70 -1.07
N ASN A 49 20.30 -14.68 -0.42
CA ASN A 49 20.01 -15.99 -1.02
C ASN A 49 18.66 -16.12 -1.74
N LYS A 50 17.93 -15.02 -2.01
CA LYS A 50 16.74 -15.07 -2.85
C LYS A 50 17.15 -15.18 -4.32
N GLN A 51 17.39 -16.42 -4.76
CA GLN A 51 17.80 -16.79 -6.12
C GLN A 51 16.98 -16.03 -7.18
N LYS A 52 17.66 -15.17 -7.95
CA LYS A 52 17.11 -14.29 -8.98
C LYS A 52 16.40 -15.14 -10.05
N SER A 53 15.08 -15.27 -9.96
CA SER A 53 14.32 -16.08 -10.92
C SER A 53 14.24 -15.34 -12.26
N THR A 54 14.88 -15.88 -13.28
CA THR A 54 14.81 -15.40 -14.67
C THR A 54 13.90 -16.31 -15.50
N PHE A 55 13.29 -15.75 -16.54
CA PHE A 55 12.35 -16.43 -17.42
C PHE A 55 12.76 -16.22 -18.87
N PRO A 56 12.80 -17.25 -19.72
CA PRO A 56 13.14 -17.05 -21.12
C PRO A 56 11.96 -16.42 -21.89
N ILE A 57 12.29 -15.52 -22.83
CA ILE A 57 11.41 -15.03 -23.90
C ILE A 57 12.14 -15.11 -25.24
N LYS A 58 11.42 -15.09 -26.37
CA LYS A 58 12.03 -15.11 -27.70
C LYS A 58 11.56 -13.96 -28.58
N ILE A 59 12.51 -13.31 -29.25
CA ILE A 59 12.26 -12.30 -30.30
C ILE A 59 13.04 -12.73 -31.54
N ASN A 60 12.37 -12.93 -32.67
CA ASN A 60 12.98 -13.42 -33.92
C ASN A 60 13.82 -14.71 -33.73
N GLY A 61 13.40 -15.62 -32.84
CA GLY A 61 14.14 -16.85 -32.52
C GLY A 61 15.35 -16.67 -31.61
N THR A 62 15.76 -15.44 -31.28
CA THR A 62 16.77 -15.15 -30.26
C THR A 62 16.13 -15.23 -28.88
N GLU A 63 16.75 -15.99 -27.97
CA GLU A 63 16.29 -16.14 -26.60
C GLU A 63 16.95 -15.09 -25.68
N ILE A 64 16.17 -14.53 -24.76
CA ILE A 64 16.62 -13.59 -23.72
C ILE A 64 16.08 -14.07 -22.39
N ASN A 65 16.94 -14.08 -21.37
CA ASN A 65 16.52 -14.36 -20.00
C ASN A 65 16.10 -13.06 -19.31
N VAL A 66 14.82 -12.96 -18.97
CA VAL A 66 14.27 -11.75 -18.37
C VAL A 66 13.95 -11.93 -16.89
N GLU A 67 14.27 -10.92 -16.09
CA GLU A 67 13.65 -10.74 -14.79
C GLU A 67 12.29 -10.07 -14.98
N LEU A 68 11.30 -10.46 -14.17
CA LEU A 68 9.98 -9.87 -14.25
C LEU A 68 9.86 -8.66 -13.34
N ALA A 69 9.55 -7.51 -13.92
CA ALA A 69 8.99 -6.35 -13.23
C ALA A 69 7.45 -6.45 -13.26
N ASP A 70 6.93 -7.36 -12.44
CA ASP A 70 5.51 -7.69 -12.28
C ASP A 70 4.86 -7.01 -11.06
N THR A 71 5.68 -6.35 -10.24
CA THR A 71 5.23 -5.49 -9.14
C THR A 71 5.70 -4.07 -9.39
N GLU A 72 4.94 -3.10 -8.90
CA GLU A 72 5.27 -1.69 -9.13
C GLU A 72 6.60 -1.28 -8.45
N GLU A 73 7.10 -2.02 -7.45
CA GLU A 73 8.45 -1.80 -6.90
C GLU A 73 9.52 -2.17 -7.92
N LYS A 74 9.37 -3.35 -8.55
CA LYS A 74 10.27 -3.78 -9.61
C LYS A 74 10.14 -2.90 -10.86
N ILE A 75 8.94 -2.38 -11.15
CA ILE A 75 8.71 -1.42 -12.25
C ILE A 75 9.39 -0.07 -11.96
N ILE A 76 9.21 0.50 -10.77
CA ILE A 76 9.85 1.78 -10.41
C ILE A 76 11.37 1.64 -10.34
N ARG A 77 11.85 0.53 -9.78
CA ARG A 77 13.28 0.24 -9.68
C ARG A 77 13.90 -0.03 -11.04
N GLY A 78 13.22 -0.79 -11.90
CA GLY A 78 13.76 -1.24 -13.18
C GLY A 78 15.19 -1.78 -13.03
N LEU A 79 16.07 -1.30 -13.91
CA LEU A 79 17.51 -1.53 -13.86
C LEU A 79 18.29 -0.48 -13.03
N SER A 80 17.63 0.49 -12.37
CA SER A 80 18.30 1.53 -11.57
C SER A 80 19.21 0.95 -10.49
N GLY A 81 20.37 1.58 -10.33
CA GLY A 81 21.40 1.18 -9.37
C GLY A 81 22.18 -0.08 -9.75
N ARG A 82 21.81 -0.81 -10.81
CA ARG A 82 22.59 -1.96 -11.29
C ARG A 82 23.87 -1.50 -11.94
N LYS A 83 24.96 -2.27 -11.77
CA LYS A 83 26.25 -1.96 -12.39
C LYS A 83 26.32 -2.40 -13.85
N THR A 84 25.72 -3.55 -14.16
CA THR A 84 25.72 -4.18 -15.48
C THR A 84 24.44 -5.00 -15.68
N LEU A 85 24.22 -5.43 -16.92
CA LEU A 85 23.22 -6.41 -17.34
C LEU A 85 23.91 -7.41 -18.29
N GLY A 86 23.66 -8.72 -18.14
CA GLY A 86 24.24 -9.73 -19.03
C GLY A 86 23.81 -9.53 -20.49
N GLN A 87 24.62 -10.01 -21.44
CA GLN A 87 24.43 -9.75 -22.87
C GLN A 87 23.07 -10.23 -23.42
N ASP A 88 22.60 -11.40 -22.97
CA ASP A 88 21.29 -11.97 -23.30
C ASP A 88 20.36 -11.98 -22.07
N GLU A 89 20.51 -10.96 -21.22
CA GLU A 89 19.62 -10.69 -20.09
C GLU A 89 18.78 -9.44 -20.33
N GLY A 90 17.60 -9.41 -19.72
CA GLY A 90 16.72 -8.24 -19.77
C GLY A 90 15.83 -8.13 -18.54
N MET A 91 15.00 -7.09 -18.54
CA MET A 91 13.90 -6.95 -17.60
C MET A 91 12.60 -6.76 -18.37
N LEU A 92 11.63 -7.63 -18.12
CA LEU A 92 10.31 -7.58 -18.73
C LEU A 92 9.31 -7.01 -17.73
N PHE A 93 8.77 -5.85 -18.08
CA PHE A 93 7.75 -5.13 -17.32
C PHE A 93 6.37 -5.63 -17.76
N LEU A 94 5.58 -6.09 -16.80
CA LEU A 94 4.25 -6.66 -17.06
C LEU A 94 3.19 -5.68 -16.56
N PHE A 95 2.44 -5.05 -17.47
CA PHE A 95 1.36 -4.15 -17.11
C PHE A 95 -0.02 -4.82 -17.21
N LYS A 96 -0.91 -4.44 -16.29
CA LYS A 96 -2.26 -5.02 -16.18
C LYS A 96 -3.18 -4.65 -17.36
N LYS A 97 -2.91 -3.52 -18.01
CA LYS A 97 -3.67 -3.02 -19.14
C LYS A 97 -2.71 -2.40 -20.16
N PRO A 98 -3.10 -2.31 -21.44
CA PRO A 98 -2.37 -1.51 -22.42
C PRO A 98 -2.49 -0.02 -22.08
N ASP A 99 -1.37 0.72 -22.10
CA ASP A 99 -1.35 2.17 -21.90
C ASP A 99 -0.06 2.80 -22.47
N ILE A 100 0.03 4.14 -22.48
CA ILE A 100 1.27 4.86 -22.80
C ILE A 100 2.11 4.97 -21.53
N TYR A 101 3.04 4.04 -21.35
CA TYR A 101 3.98 4.03 -20.23
C TYR A 101 5.15 4.99 -20.46
N SER A 102 5.65 5.58 -19.37
CA SER A 102 6.81 6.48 -19.40
C SER A 102 7.95 5.87 -18.62
N PHE A 103 9.14 5.84 -19.23
CA PHE A 103 10.37 5.37 -18.62
C PHE A 103 11.38 6.50 -18.53
N TRP A 104 12.25 6.45 -17.53
CA TRP A 104 13.34 7.41 -17.34
C TRP A 104 14.66 6.66 -17.17
N MET A 105 15.78 7.39 -17.18
CA MET A 105 17.11 6.85 -16.93
C MET A 105 17.65 7.19 -15.52
N LYS A 106 16.76 7.49 -14.57
CA LYS A 106 17.13 7.87 -13.20
C LYS A 106 17.98 6.76 -12.54
N GLU A 107 19.14 7.14 -12.01
CA GLU A 107 20.07 6.23 -11.29
C GLU A 107 20.53 5.03 -12.14
N MET A 108 20.47 5.12 -13.47
CA MET A 108 21.07 4.13 -14.37
C MET A 108 22.58 4.30 -14.44
N ASN A 109 23.32 3.18 -14.54
CA ASN A 109 24.79 3.21 -14.67
C ASN A 109 25.29 2.76 -16.07
N PHE A 110 24.40 2.28 -16.94
CA PHE A 110 24.73 1.81 -18.28
C PHE A 110 23.59 2.15 -19.25
N PRO A 111 23.87 2.27 -20.56
CA PRO A 111 22.85 2.55 -21.55
C PRO A 111 22.00 1.31 -21.89
N ILE A 112 20.75 1.54 -22.29
CA ILE A 112 19.77 0.48 -22.59
C ILE A 112 18.97 0.79 -23.86
N ASP A 113 18.41 -0.26 -24.45
CA ASP A 113 17.27 -0.14 -25.38
C ASP A 113 15.97 -0.44 -24.61
N ILE A 114 14.90 0.27 -24.96
CA ILE A 114 13.54 -0.01 -24.49
C ILE A 114 12.68 -0.50 -25.66
N ILE A 115 12.21 -1.74 -25.58
CA ILE A 115 11.35 -2.37 -26.58
C ILE A 115 9.91 -2.38 -26.05
N TRP A 116 9.00 -1.74 -26.77
CA TRP A 116 7.61 -1.57 -26.37
C TRP A 116 6.73 -2.61 -27.06
N ILE A 117 5.91 -3.35 -26.31
CA ILE A 117 5.19 -4.53 -26.79
C ILE A 117 3.70 -4.41 -26.45
N ASP A 118 2.82 -4.67 -27.40
CA ASP A 118 1.37 -4.62 -27.21
C ASP A 118 0.79 -5.87 -26.51
N GLN A 119 -0.52 -5.83 -26.24
CA GLN A 119 -1.30 -6.94 -25.68
C GLN A 119 -1.31 -8.23 -26.49
N ASN A 120 -1.00 -8.15 -27.80
CA ASN A 120 -0.94 -9.29 -28.72
C ASN A 120 0.51 -9.80 -28.88
N HIS A 121 1.41 -9.38 -27.99
CA HIS A 121 2.83 -9.71 -27.98
C HIS A 121 3.56 -9.30 -29.27
N LYS A 122 3.21 -8.14 -29.83
CA LYS A 122 3.92 -7.54 -30.97
C LYS A 122 4.68 -6.30 -30.55
N ILE A 123 5.89 -6.14 -31.07
CA ILE A 123 6.69 -4.92 -30.87
C ILE A 123 5.99 -3.76 -31.60
N ILE A 124 5.73 -2.67 -30.89
CA ILE A 124 5.03 -1.49 -31.43
C ILE A 124 5.94 -0.27 -31.54
N ASP A 125 7.01 -0.23 -30.76
CA ASP A 125 7.99 0.86 -30.79
C ASP A 125 9.32 0.38 -30.20
N ILE A 126 10.40 1.10 -30.50
CA ILE A 126 11.74 0.83 -29.95
C ILE A 126 12.39 2.18 -29.64
N SER A 127 12.88 2.35 -28.41
CA SER A 127 13.70 3.49 -28.00
C SER A 127 15.14 3.01 -27.80
N GLU A 128 15.97 3.21 -28.82
CA GLU A 128 17.34 2.67 -28.88
C GLU A 128 18.34 3.62 -28.20
N ASN A 129 19.40 3.05 -27.61
CA ASN A 129 20.59 3.74 -27.14
C ASN A 129 20.31 4.86 -26.13
N LEU A 130 19.43 4.61 -25.16
CA LEU A 130 19.14 5.55 -24.09
C LEU A 130 20.31 5.62 -23.10
N LEU A 131 20.86 6.82 -22.92
CA LEU A 131 22.02 7.05 -22.05
C LEU A 131 21.57 7.38 -20.62
N PRO A 132 22.34 6.98 -19.57
CA PRO A 132 22.12 7.44 -18.20
C PRO A 132 21.98 8.96 -18.05
N SER A 133 22.76 9.72 -18.84
CA SER A 133 22.76 11.19 -18.86
C SER A 133 21.48 11.82 -19.41
N SER A 134 20.56 11.01 -19.98
CA SER A 134 19.30 11.54 -20.52
C SER A 134 18.27 11.89 -19.43
N TYR A 135 18.46 11.47 -18.18
CA TYR A 135 17.63 11.91 -17.06
C TYR A 135 17.75 13.43 -16.86
N PRO A 136 16.64 14.20 -16.70
CA PRO A 136 15.28 13.75 -16.34
C PRO A 136 14.29 13.56 -17.49
N ALA A 137 14.76 13.37 -18.74
CA ALA A 137 13.86 13.10 -19.86
C ALA A 137 13.04 11.82 -19.64
N MET A 138 11.81 11.82 -20.17
CA MET A 138 10.91 10.68 -20.17
C MET A 138 10.73 10.15 -21.58
N PHE A 139 10.82 8.82 -21.72
CA PHE A 139 10.67 8.08 -22.96
C PHE A 139 9.34 7.33 -22.96
N ARG A 140 8.65 7.35 -24.10
CA ARG A 140 7.29 6.80 -24.25
C ARG A 140 7.16 6.16 -25.62
N SER A 141 6.36 5.11 -25.72
CA SER A 141 5.94 4.56 -27.00
C SER A 141 4.94 5.47 -27.72
N LYS A 142 4.88 5.37 -29.04
CA LYS A 142 3.87 6.04 -29.88
C LYS A 142 2.47 5.41 -29.78
N ALA A 143 2.37 4.17 -29.31
CA ALA A 143 1.12 3.42 -29.17
C ALA A 143 1.06 2.69 -27.81
N PRO A 144 -0.13 2.30 -27.32
CA PRO A 144 -0.27 1.64 -26.02
C PRO A 144 0.50 0.32 -25.95
N ALA A 145 1.47 0.24 -25.04
CA ALA A 145 2.18 -1.00 -24.72
C ALA A 145 1.46 -1.69 -23.55
N GLN A 146 1.49 -3.02 -23.50
CA GLN A 146 1.14 -3.78 -22.29
C GLN A 146 2.37 -4.44 -21.64
N TYR A 147 3.44 -4.62 -22.41
CA TYR A 147 4.71 -5.11 -21.92
C TYR A 147 5.82 -4.20 -22.41
N VAL A 148 6.86 -4.06 -21.60
CA VAL A 148 8.06 -3.30 -21.96
C VAL A 148 9.27 -4.16 -21.63
N LEU A 149 10.25 -4.22 -22.52
CA LEU A 149 11.47 -4.97 -22.33
C LEU A 149 12.66 -4.01 -22.33
N GLU A 150 13.39 -3.97 -21.24
CA GLU A 150 14.70 -3.32 -21.15
C GLU A 150 15.81 -4.34 -21.40
N VAL A 151 16.74 -4.01 -22.30
CA VAL A 151 17.93 -4.80 -22.64
C VAL A 151 19.14 -3.87 -22.76
N ASN A 152 20.35 -4.42 -22.88
CA ASN A 152 21.54 -3.61 -23.15
C ASN A 152 21.35 -2.75 -24.41
N ALA A 153 21.98 -1.57 -24.42
CA ALA A 153 22.05 -0.73 -25.61
C ALA A 153 22.60 -1.50 -26.82
N ASP A 154 22.17 -1.10 -28.02
CA ASP A 154 22.48 -1.71 -29.32
C ASP A 154 21.93 -3.13 -29.52
N TRP A 155 21.33 -3.77 -28.50
CA TRP A 155 20.81 -5.13 -28.61
C TRP A 155 19.72 -5.26 -29.67
N ALA A 156 18.81 -4.28 -29.77
CA ALA A 156 17.74 -4.29 -30.76
C ALA A 156 18.30 -4.22 -32.19
N ALA A 157 19.32 -3.40 -32.40
CA ALA A 157 20.02 -3.27 -33.68
C ALA A 157 20.79 -4.55 -34.03
N GLU A 158 21.58 -5.09 -33.09
CA GLU A 158 22.39 -6.31 -33.27
C GLU A 158 21.54 -7.54 -33.62
N LYS A 159 20.40 -7.71 -32.95
CA LYS A 159 19.48 -8.84 -33.21
C LYS A 159 18.47 -8.57 -34.31
N ASN A 160 18.61 -7.44 -35.02
CA ASN A 160 17.74 -7.02 -36.11
C ASN A 160 16.25 -7.03 -35.72
N VAL A 161 15.94 -6.52 -34.53
CA VAL A 161 14.58 -6.39 -34.00
C VAL A 161 13.86 -5.31 -34.79
N LYS A 162 12.59 -5.57 -35.16
CA LYS A 162 11.77 -4.65 -35.94
C LYS A 162 10.40 -4.47 -35.30
N ILE A 163 9.83 -3.28 -35.47
CA ILE A 163 8.43 -3.02 -35.17
C ILE A 163 7.56 -4.01 -35.98
N GLY A 164 6.58 -4.60 -35.30
CA GLY A 164 5.70 -5.65 -35.81
C GLY A 164 6.17 -7.07 -35.55
N ALA A 165 7.43 -7.28 -35.12
CA ALA A 165 7.94 -8.61 -34.80
C ALA A 165 7.20 -9.21 -33.59
N PRO A 166 6.92 -10.53 -33.62
CA PRO A 166 6.29 -11.22 -32.50
C PRO A 166 7.29 -11.48 -31.38
N VAL A 167 6.81 -11.39 -30.14
CA VAL A 167 7.51 -11.77 -28.92
C VAL A 167 6.84 -13.02 -28.37
N SER A 168 7.61 -14.10 -28.18
CA SER A 168 7.10 -15.33 -27.56
C SER A 168 7.42 -15.31 -26.07
N LEU A 169 6.38 -15.23 -25.24
CA LEU A 169 6.51 -15.35 -23.78
C LEU A 169 6.52 -16.83 -23.37
N SER A 170 7.36 -17.19 -22.39
CA SER A 170 7.34 -18.56 -21.84
C SER A 170 6.04 -18.88 -21.13
N GLU A 171 5.70 -20.17 -21.05
CA GLU A 171 4.46 -20.67 -20.46
C GLU A 171 4.30 -20.27 -18.98
N ASN A 172 5.43 -20.17 -18.26
CA ASN A 172 5.47 -19.63 -16.90
C ASN A 172 4.99 -18.19 -16.83
N ILE A 173 5.46 -17.32 -17.73
CA ILE A 173 5.01 -15.92 -17.81
C ILE A 173 3.53 -15.88 -18.20
N LEU A 174 3.11 -16.67 -19.18
CA LEU A 174 1.71 -16.75 -19.62
C LEU A 174 0.77 -17.16 -18.47
N ASN A 175 1.19 -18.08 -17.61
CA ASN A 175 0.41 -18.51 -16.44
C ASN A 175 0.35 -17.43 -15.34
N LEU A 176 1.39 -16.60 -15.21
CA LEU A 176 1.38 -15.46 -14.27
C LEU A 176 0.43 -14.34 -14.72
N ILE A 177 0.24 -14.16 -16.04
CA ILE A 177 -0.62 -13.10 -16.58
C ILE A 177 -2.06 -13.56 -16.92
N LYS A 178 -2.35 -14.87 -16.89
CA LYS A 178 -3.72 -15.36 -17.07
C LYS A 178 -4.61 -14.87 -15.93
N PRO A 179 -5.81 -14.32 -16.21
CA PRO A 179 -6.76 -14.02 -15.16
C PRO A 179 -7.11 -15.30 -14.40
N LYS A 180 -6.97 -15.26 -13.07
CA LYS A 180 -7.35 -16.36 -12.18
C LYS A 180 -8.88 -16.48 -12.19
N ILE A 181 -9.43 -17.25 -13.12
CA ILE A 181 -10.83 -17.64 -13.13
C ILE A 181 -10.92 -18.92 -12.29
N SER A 182 -11.27 -18.77 -11.00
CA SER A 182 -11.67 -19.88 -10.14
C SER A 182 -12.53 -19.33 -8.99
N GLU A 183 -13.73 -19.89 -8.85
CA GLU A 183 -14.75 -19.71 -7.80
C GLU A 183 -15.94 -18.76 -8.05
N ILE A 184 -16.55 -18.77 -9.26
CA ILE A 184 -18.00 -18.50 -9.41
C ILE A 184 -18.52 -19.31 -10.61
N SER A 185 -18.88 -20.58 -10.42
CA SER A 185 -19.77 -21.30 -11.36
C SER A 185 -20.16 -22.68 -10.82
N GLU A 186 -20.87 -22.75 -9.69
CA GLU A 186 -21.55 -24.01 -9.31
C GLU A 186 -22.65 -23.80 -8.25
N GLU A 187 -23.47 -22.74 -8.36
CA GLU A 187 -24.69 -22.65 -7.53
C GLU A 187 -25.72 -21.69 -8.14
N THR A 188 -26.20 -22.00 -9.35
CA THR A 188 -27.46 -21.42 -9.84
C THR A 188 -28.16 -22.39 -10.77
N THR A 189 -28.68 -23.47 -10.19
CA THR A 189 -29.81 -24.19 -10.78
C THR A 189 -30.60 -24.84 -9.64
N ILE A 190 -31.93 -24.88 -9.76
CA ILE A 190 -32.93 -25.41 -8.79
C ILE A 190 -33.24 -24.31 -7.73
N ILE A 191 -34.41 -23.66 -7.62
CA ILE A 191 -35.82 -24.10 -7.76
C ILE A 191 -36.69 -22.89 -8.14
N GLU A 192 -37.54 -23.07 -9.16
CA GLU A 192 -38.80 -22.32 -9.31
C GLU A 192 -39.97 -23.24 -8.89
N LYS A 193 -40.96 -22.65 -8.20
CA LYS A 193 -42.31 -23.15 -7.82
C LYS A 193 -42.46 -24.16 -6.66
N THR A 194 -43.15 -23.73 -5.60
CA THR A 194 -44.54 -24.13 -5.26
C THR A 194 -45.16 -23.25 -4.16
N GLU A 195 -46.50 -23.14 -4.17
CA GLU A 195 -47.36 -22.23 -3.40
C GLU A 195 -47.81 -22.74 -2.00
N SER A 196 -48.25 -21.77 -1.15
CA SER A 196 -49.40 -21.78 -0.19
C SER A 196 -49.27 -22.21 1.31
N ARG A 197 -49.34 -21.17 2.21
CA ARG A 197 -50.04 -20.92 3.52
C ARG A 197 -50.18 -22.00 4.65
N PRO A 198 -50.54 -21.65 5.92
CA PRO A 198 -50.15 -20.55 6.85
C PRO A 198 -49.91 -20.99 8.35
N ASN A 199 -49.41 -20.08 9.23
CA ASN A 199 -49.31 -20.15 10.73
C ASN A 199 -48.47 -21.30 11.34
N ASP A 200 -47.71 -21.20 12.43
CA ASP A 200 -47.72 -20.37 13.63
C ASP A 200 -46.31 -20.29 14.27
N SER A 201 -46.16 -19.40 15.26
CA SER A 201 -45.11 -19.27 16.28
C SER A 201 -43.76 -18.61 15.92
N VAL A 202 -43.54 -17.51 16.65
CA VAL A 202 -42.35 -16.67 16.72
C VAL A 202 -41.20 -17.43 17.37
N GLU A 203 -40.08 -17.56 16.67
CA GLU A 203 -38.75 -17.67 17.28
C GLU A 203 -37.74 -16.90 16.41
N GLN A 204 -36.85 -16.21 17.11
CA GLN A 204 -36.14 -15.02 16.66
C GLN A 204 -35.34 -15.21 15.36
N ILE A 205 -35.60 -14.31 14.41
CA ILE A 205 -34.81 -14.15 13.19
C ILE A 205 -33.46 -13.56 13.59
N SER A 206 -32.45 -14.43 13.69
CA SER A 206 -31.04 -14.08 13.55
C SER A 206 -30.88 -13.25 12.26
N GLN A 207 -30.66 -11.94 12.42
CA GLN A 207 -30.32 -11.09 11.27
C GLN A 207 -29.00 -11.59 10.71
N ASN A 208 -29.06 -11.98 9.44
CA ASN A 208 -27.98 -12.58 8.69
C ASN A 208 -26.74 -11.68 8.75
N ASP A 209 -25.72 -12.06 9.52
CA ASP A 209 -24.40 -11.43 9.58
C ASP A 209 -23.64 -11.70 8.26
N SER A 210 -24.18 -11.19 7.17
CA SER A 210 -23.60 -11.28 5.84
C SER A 210 -22.50 -10.25 5.66
N LEU A 211 -21.53 -10.56 4.80
CA LEU A 211 -20.48 -9.64 4.38
C LEU A 211 -21.08 -8.29 3.93
N ILE A 212 -20.65 -7.20 4.54
CA ILE A 212 -20.96 -5.85 4.09
C ILE A 212 -19.77 -5.36 3.29
N LEU A 213 -19.98 -4.95 2.04
CA LEU A 213 -18.92 -4.39 1.20
C LEU A 213 -19.47 -3.39 0.19
N PHE A 214 -19.01 -2.15 0.28
CA PHE A 214 -19.32 -1.10 -0.67
C PHE A 214 -18.30 -1.06 -1.80
N THR A 215 -18.77 -0.77 -3.02
CA THR A 215 -17.88 -0.48 -4.15
C THR A 215 -17.42 0.98 -4.06
N VAL A 216 -16.27 1.19 -3.42
CA VAL A 216 -15.64 2.51 -3.27
C VAL A 216 -14.40 2.58 -4.16
N PRO A 217 -14.26 3.61 -5.02
CA PRO A 217 -13.03 3.80 -5.78
C PRO A 217 -11.84 3.99 -4.84
N PHE A 218 -10.66 3.56 -5.27
CA PHE A 218 -9.46 3.60 -4.46
C PHE A 218 -8.41 4.53 -5.07
N THR A 219 -7.72 5.27 -4.21
CA THR A 219 -6.48 5.96 -4.53
C THR A 219 -5.55 5.95 -3.31
N PRO A 220 -4.23 5.76 -3.48
CA PRO A 220 -3.29 6.16 -2.45
C PRO A 220 -3.20 7.69 -2.37
N GLN A 221 -2.68 8.23 -1.27
CA GLN A 221 -2.48 9.67 -1.07
C GLN A 221 -1.45 10.30 -2.02
N ALA A 222 -0.57 9.47 -2.59
CA ALA A 222 0.30 9.82 -3.72
C ALA A 222 -0.09 8.99 -4.95
N PRO A 223 -1.13 9.38 -5.72
CA PRO A 223 -1.76 8.53 -6.73
C PRO A 223 -0.83 8.09 -7.85
N LEU A 224 0.11 8.96 -8.23
CA LEU A 224 1.15 8.67 -9.22
C LEU A 224 2.54 8.46 -8.58
N GLY A 225 2.58 8.27 -7.26
CA GLY A 225 3.81 7.96 -6.51
C GLY A 225 4.74 9.14 -6.25
N ASN A 226 4.26 10.39 -6.39
CA ASN A 226 5.07 11.58 -6.13
C ASN A 226 5.13 11.93 -4.64
N TRP A 227 5.78 11.06 -3.85
CA TRP A 227 5.98 11.23 -2.41
C TRP A 227 6.91 12.39 -2.01
N LYS A 228 7.53 13.08 -2.98
CA LYS A 228 8.32 14.30 -2.73
C LYS A 228 7.45 15.56 -2.62
N ASP A 229 6.21 15.50 -3.11
CA ASP A 229 5.26 16.58 -2.90
C ASP A 229 4.67 16.45 -1.49
N ASP A 230 4.94 17.46 -0.67
CA ASP A 230 4.49 17.50 0.72
C ASP A 230 2.97 17.43 0.87
N LYS A 231 2.19 17.85 -0.15
CA LYS A 231 0.72 17.68 -0.15
C LYS A 231 0.32 16.22 -0.31
N GLN A 232 1.07 15.46 -1.11
CA GLN A 232 0.81 14.04 -1.28
C GLN A 232 1.34 13.23 -0.10
N GLN A 233 2.46 13.65 0.49
CA GLN A 233 3.02 13.03 1.69
C GLN A 233 2.11 13.16 2.92
N ASN A 234 1.32 14.24 3.01
CA ASN A 234 0.37 14.47 4.10
C ASN A 234 -1.09 14.42 3.62
N GLY A 235 -1.37 13.80 2.46
CA GLY A 235 -2.66 13.88 1.77
C GLY A 235 -3.67 12.79 2.15
N CYS A 236 -3.57 12.22 3.36
CA CYS A 236 -4.37 11.04 3.71
C CYS A 236 -5.84 11.39 3.92
N GLU A 237 -6.12 12.56 4.50
CA GLU A 237 -7.44 13.12 4.72
C GLU A 237 -8.12 13.49 3.39
N GLU A 238 -7.40 14.16 2.50
CA GLU A 238 -7.86 14.52 1.15
C GLU A 238 -8.16 13.26 0.34
N ALA A 239 -7.27 12.27 0.34
CA ALA A 239 -7.48 11.02 -0.38
C ALA A 239 -8.71 10.26 0.14
N ALA A 240 -8.88 10.17 1.46
CA ALA A 240 -10.05 9.56 2.09
C ALA A 240 -11.35 10.30 1.71
N ALA A 241 -11.32 11.63 1.70
CA ALA A 241 -12.45 12.45 1.28
C ALA A 241 -12.79 12.26 -0.20
N VAL A 242 -11.79 12.26 -1.09
CA VAL A 242 -11.99 12.04 -2.53
C VAL A 242 -12.63 10.67 -2.78
N MET A 243 -12.13 9.60 -2.16
CA MET A 243 -12.72 8.26 -2.31
C MET A 243 -14.19 8.23 -1.87
N SER A 244 -14.48 8.79 -0.69
CA SER A 244 -15.82 8.81 -0.12
C SER A 244 -16.79 9.66 -0.96
N MET A 245 -16.36 10.82 -1.45
CA MET A 245 -17.18 11.68 -2.29
C MET A 245 -17.44 11.11 -3.68
N ARG A 246 -16.50 10.36 -4.24
CA ARG A 246 -16.73 9.63 -5.50
C ARG A 246 -17.74 8.50 -5.30
N TRP A 247 -17.72 7.81 -4.16
CA TRP A 247 -18.74 6.83 -3.80
C TRP A 247 -20.14 7.44 -3.63
N VAL A 248 -20.25 8.59 -2.94
CA VAL A 248 -21.52 9.34 -2.82
C VAL A 248 -22.07 9.66 -4.21
N LYS A 249 -21.22 10.16 -5.11
CA LYS A 249 -21.60 10.58 -6.47
C LYS A 249 -21.72 9.43 -7.48
N ASN A 250 -21.48 8.17 -7.10
CA ASN A 250 -21.38 7.02 -8.01
C ASN A 250 -20.40 7.25 -9.18
N GLN A 251 -19.28 7.91 -8.91
CA GLN A 251 -18.28 8.25 -9.92
C GLN A 251 -17.07 7.32 -9.85
N LYS A 252 -16.50 7.03 -11.02
CA LYS A 252 -15.17 6.43 -11.12
C LYS A 252 -14.12 7.45 -10.66
N LEU A 253 -12.94 6.94 -10.32
CA LEU A 253 -11.78 7.75 -9.97
C LEU A 253 -10.56 7.16 -10.66
N THR A 254 -9.92 7.95 -11.52
CA THR A 254 -8.59 7.62 -12.05
C THR A 254 -7.52 8.18 -11.13
N LEU A 255 -6.29 7.66 -11.22
CA LEU A 255 -5.16 8.16 -10.40
C LEU A 255 -4.81 9.61 -10.73
N ALA A 256 -4.89 10.01 -12.00
CA ALA A 256 -4.63 11.40 -12.41
C ALA A 256 -5.70 12.37 -11.86
N GLU A 257 -6.97 11.98 -11.88
CA GLU A 257 -8.05 12.76 -11.25
C GLU A 257 -7.86 12.83 -9.75
N ALA A 258 -7.49 11.72 -9.10
CA ALA A 258 -7.20 11.70 -7.68
C ALA A 258 -6.04 12.64 -7.31
N GLU A 259 -4.93 12.61 -8.06
CA GLU A 259 -3.76 13.44 -7.77
C GLU A 259 -4.11 14.93 -7.88
N LYS A 260 -4.80 15.28 -8.97
CA LYS A 260 -5.26 16.65 -9.18
C LYS A 260 -6.19 17.11 -8.06
N GLU A 261 -7.16 16.28 -7.67
CA GLU A 261 -8.15 16.62 -6.64
C GLU A 261 -7.49 16.76 -5.25
N ILE A 262 -6.60 15.83 -4.88
CA ILE A 262 -5.84 15.89 -3.62
C ILE A 262 -5.04 17.20 -3.54
N ILE A 263 -4.27 17.52 -4.59
CA ILE A 263 -3.49 18.77 -4.63
C ILE A 263 -4.40 20.01 -4.55
N PHE A 264 -5.57 19.97 -5.18
CA PHE A 264 -6.54 21.07 -5.15
C PHE A 264 -7.15 21.28 -3.78
N ILE A 265 -7.50 20.21 -3.07
CA ILE A 265 -8.00 20.29 -1.69
C ILE A 265 -6.90 20.88 -0.78
N SER A 266 -5.68 20.35 -0.82
CA SER A 266 -4.60 20.87 0.03
C SER A 266 -4.28 22.34 -0.27
N ASN A 267 -4.32 22.76 -1.54
CA ASN A 267 -4.15 24.17 -1.90
C ASN A 267 -5.31 25.05 -1.40
N PHE A 268 -6.55 24.56 -1.48
CA PHE A 268 -7.71 25.24 -0.93
C PHE A 268 -7.58 25.42 0.58
N GLU A 269 -7.18 24.37 1.29
CA GLU A 269 -7.01 24.41 2.73
C GLU A 269 -5.89 25.37 3.15
N LEU A 270 -4.76 25.32 2.45
CA LEU A 270 -3.66 26.26 2.65
C LEU A 270 -4.12 27.72 2.45
N ALA A 271 -4.85 27.99 1.37
CA ALA A 271 -5.29 29.34 1.05
C ALA A 271 -6.34 29.89 2.05
N LYS A 272 -7.25 29.03 2.52
CA LYS A 272 -8.39 29.45 3.36
C LYS A 272 -8.12 29.35 4.86
N TYR A 273 -7.41 28.32 5.31
CA TYR A 273 -7.16 28.05 6.74
C TYR A 273 -5.69 28.13 7.12
N GLY A 274 -4.78 28.38 6.17
CA GLY A 274 -3.35 28.55 6.43
C GLY A 274 -2.58 27.23 6.64
N ASN A 275 -3.24 26.08 6.64
CA ASN A 275 -2.63 24.76 6.76
C ASN A 275 -3.55 23.66 6.19
N TYR A 276 -2.94 22.62 5.62
CA TYR A 276 -3.59 21.40 5.12
C TYR A 276 -3.10 20.12 5.82
N ARG A 277 -2.01 20.20 6.60
CA ARG A 277 -1.40 19.00 7.19
C ARG A 277 -2.15 18.56 8.44
N ASP A 278 -2.28 17.24 8.59
CA ASP A 278 -2.79 16.53 9.75
C ASP A 278 -4.09 17.16 10.26
N THR A 279 -5.19 17.03 9.50
CA THR A 279 -6.46 17.64 9.90
C THR A 279 -7.26 16.70 10.81
N SER A 280 -7.68 17.19 11.98
CA SER A 280 -8.57 16.42 12.87
C SER A 280 -9.84 15.97 12.13
N ALA A 281 -10.51 14.91 12.59
CA ALA A 281 -11.75 14.46 11.96
C ALA A 281 -12.80 15.57 11.80
N LYS A 282 -12.88 16.47 12.79
CA LYS A 282 -13.74 17.65 12.74
C LYS A 282 -13.33 18.61 11.62
N ASP A 283 -12.06 18.96 11.54
CA ASP A 283 -11.58 19.88 10.51
C ASP A 283 -11.61 19.26 9.12
N THR A 284 -11.31 17.96 8.95
CA THR A 284 -11.53 17.24 7.70
C THR A 284 -13.00 17.38 7.24
N MET A 285 -13.97 17.20 8.15
CA MET A 285 -15.39 17.36 7.84
C MET A 285 -15.73 18.80 7.44
N GLU A 286 -15.31 19.81 8.21
CA GLU A 286 -15.66 21.20 7.95
C GLU A 286 -14.94 21.74 6.69
N ARG A 287 -13.62 21.52 6.59
CA ARG A 287 -12.77 22.11 5.54
C ARG A 287 -12.93 21.41 4.20
N ILE A 288 -12.88 20.08 4.20
CA ILE A 288 -12.86 19.31 2.94
C ILE A 288 -14.28 18.96 2.51
N TYR A 289 -15.06 18.30 3.37
CA TYR A 289 -16.38 17.85 2.96
C TYR A 289 -17.38 18.99 2.80
N ARG A 290 -17.52 19.87 3.80
CA ARG A 290 -18.49 20.96 3.73
C ARG A 290 -18.00 22.11 2.87
N ASP A 291 -16.82 22.65 3.15
CA ASP A 291 -16.39 23.88 2.49
C ASP A 291 -15.84 23.66 1.08
N TYR A 292 -15.02 22.63 0.83
CA TYR A 292 -14.53 22.33 -0.52
C TYR A 292 -15.57 21.58 -1.37
N PHE A 293 -16.15 20.49 -0.87
CA PHE A 293 -17.10 19.69 -1.65
C PHE A 293 -18.56 20.17 -1.59
N GLY A 294 -18.93 21.08 -0.69
CA GLY A 294 -20.32 21.50 -0.49
C GLY A 294 -21.21 20.40 0.11
N TYR A 295 -20.63 19.40 0.78
CA TYR A 295 -21.31 18.20 1.23
C TYR A 295 -21.70 18.25 2.71
N ASN A 296 -23.00 18.37 2.97
CA ASN A 296 -23.54 18.53 4.34
C ASN A 296 -24.12 17.25 4.94
N ASN A 297 -24.35 16.19 4.17
CA ASN A 297 -24.87 14.92 4.69
C ASN A 297 -23.73 14.08 5.30
N ILE A 298 -23.07 14.67 6.29
CA ILE A 298 -21.86 14.18 6.93
C ILE A 298 -21.84 14.57 8.41
N GLU A 299 -21.30 13.69 9.24
CA GLU A 299 -21.31 13.85 10.70
C GLU A 299 -20.00 13.33 11.30
N VAL A 300 -19.45 14.03 12.29
CA VAL A 300 -18.35 13.53 13.12
C VAL A 300 -18.93 13.02 14.43
N ARG A 301 -18.53 11.81 14.85
CA ARG A 301 -18.87 11.24 16.15
C ARG A 301 -17.62 10.98 16.97
N ASN A 302 -17.74 11.23 18.27
CA ASN A 302 -16.65 11.09 19.24
C ASN A 302 -16.98 9.97 20.24
N ASN A 303 -15.95 9.48 20.93
CA ASN A 303 -16.05 8.39 21.90
C ASN A 303 -16.62 7.09 21.30
N ILE A 304 -16.23 6.79 20.06
CA ILE A 304 -16.72 5.64 19.31
C ILE A 304 -15.90 4.37 19.58
N GLY A 305 -16.53 3.22 19.37
CA GLY A 305 -15.90 1.91 19.26
C GLY A 305 -16.18 1.25 17.91
N VAL A 306 -15.69 0.02 17.73
CA VAL A 306 -15.89 -0.73 16.48
C VAL A 306 -17.35 -1.09 16.20
N GLU A 307 -18.18 -1.24 17.23
CA GLU A 307 -19.62 -1.48 17.06
C GLU A 307 -20.33 -0.27 16.43
N ASP A 308 -19.92 0.96 16.75
CA ASP A 308 -20.47 2.16 16.11
C ASP A 308 -20.17 2.17 14.61
N ILE A 309 -18.95 1.78 14.22
CA ILE A 309 -18.55 1.65 12.81
C ILE A 309 -19.43 0.60 12.12
N LYS A 310 -19.58 -0.59 12.72
CA LYS A 310 -20.42 -1.67 12.15
C LYS A 310 -21.87 -1.23 11.98
N ASN A 311 -22.42 -0.51 12.94
CA ASN A 311 -23.80 -0.02 12.88
C ASN A 311 -24.01 0.95 11.71
N GLU A 312 -23.05 1.84 11.46
CA GLU A 312 -23.10 2.75 10.30
C GLU A 312 -23.00 2.00 8.97
N LEU A 313 -22.09 1.02 8.87
CA LEU A 313 -21.98 0.17 7.67
C LEU A 313 -23.29 -0.61 7.42
N LYS A 314 -23.95 -1.13 8.46
CA LYS A 314 -25.22 -1.87 8.36
C LYS A 314 -26.35 -1.04 7.78
N ILE A 315 -26.40 0.26 8.07
CA ILE A 315 -27.42 1.18 7.55
C ILE A 315 -27.02 1.87 6.25
N GLY A 316 -25.90 1.46 5.63
CA GLY A 316 -25.50 1.90 4.29
C GLY A 316 -24.56 3.10 4.26
N ASN A 317 -24.02 3.55 5.40
CA ASN A 317 -23.11 4.68 5.47
C ASN A 317 -21.66 4.23 5.34
N LEU A 318 -20.82 5.06 4.69
CA LEU A 318 -19.37 4.91 4.77
C LEU A 318 -18.84 5.56 6.04
N VAL A 319 -17.71 5.06 6.52
CA VAL A 319 -17.02 5.60 7.69
C VAL A 319 -15.58 5.92 7.31
N VAL A 320 -15.12 7.13 7.57
CA VAL A 320 -13.70 7.49 7.55
C VAL A 320 -13.23 7.60 9.00
N VAL A 321 -12.08 7.03 9.32
CA VAL A 321 -11.54 7.03 10.69
C VAL A 321 -10.13 7.61 10.74
N PRO A 322 -9.86 8.55 11.67
CA PRO A 322 -8.50 8.84 12.08
C PRO A 322 -7.94 7.69 12.92
N VAL A 323 -6.70 7.34 12.63
CA VAL A 323 -6.00 6.21 13.22
C VAL A 323 -4.54 6.54 13.44
N ASN A 324 -3.96 5.91 14.45
CA ASN A 324 -2.54 5.79 14.61
C ASN A 324 -2.01 4.77 13.59
N GLY A 325 -1.42 5.23 12.50
CA GLY A 325 -0.95 4.38 11.40
C GLY A 325 0.08 3.33 11.85
N ARG A 326 0.92 3.63 12.83
CA ARG A 326 1.89 2.67 13.40
C ARG A 326 1.20 1.50 14.11
N LYS A 327 0.06 1.75 14.75
CA LYS A 327 -0.72 0.71 15.45
C LYS A 327 -1.47 -0.20 14.49
N LEU A 328 -1.72 0.22 13.25
CA LEU A 328 -2.28 -0.63 12.20
C LEU A 328 -1.35 -1.79 11.83
N ARG A 329 -0.04 -1.61 12.03
CA ARG A 329 1.00 -2.60 11.66
C ARG A 329 0.88 -3.03 10.19
N ASN A 330 0.48 -2.10 9.32
CA ASN A 330 0.38 -2.37 7.90
C ASN A 330 1.79 -2.69 7.34
N PRO A 331 2.04 -3.90 6.82
CA PRO A 331 3.36 -4.30 6.34
C PRO A 331 3.80 -3.54 5.08
N TYR A 332 2.90 -2.79 4.47
CA TYR A 332 3.16 -1.98 3.28
C TYR A 332 3.46 -0.51 3.58
N TYR A 333 3.45 -0.10 4.85
CA TYR A 333 3.97 1.21 5.23
C TYR A 333 5.48 1.20 5.27
N ASN A 334 6.08 2.32 4.86
CA ASN A 334 7.49 2.57 5.13
C ASN A 334 7.68 2.66 6.66
N PRO A 335 8.57 1.84 7.27
CA PRO A 335 8.80 1.91 8.70
C PRO A 335 9.23 3.31 9.15
N PRO A 336 8.72 3.82 10.28
CA PRO A 336 7.87 3.15 11.28
C PRO A 336 6.35 3.19 10.99
N GLY A 337 5.93 3.74 9.85
CA GLY A 337 4.55 4.09 9.54
C GLY A 337 4.15 5.49 10.05
N PRO A 338 3.07 6.07 9.49
CA PRO A 338 2.59 7.38 9.89
C PRO A 338 2.02 7.35 11.32
N ILE A 339 2.19 8.45 12.06
CA ILE A 339 1.54 8.59 13.37
C ILE A 339 0.09 9.03 13.13
N GLU A 340 -0.10 10.14 12.43
CA GLU A 340 -1.39 10.67 12.01
C GLU A 340 -1.78 10.04 10.66
N HIS A 341 -2.96 9.42 10.57
CA HIS A 341 -3.43 8.80 9.33
C HIS A 341 -4.96 8.70 9.27
N HIS A 342 -5.55 8.85 8.08
CA HIS A 342 -6.96 8.59 7.80
C HIS A 342 -7.13 7.43 6.80
N LEU A 343 -8.16 6.60 7.01
CA LEU A 343 -8.57 5.59 6.05
C LEU A 343 -10.09 5.48 5.95
N VAL A 344 -10.57 4.92 4.84
CA VAL A 344 -12.00 4.69 4.60
C VAL A 344 -12.34 3.25 4.94
N VAL A 345 -13.27 3.03 5.86
CA VAL A 345 -13.87 1.71 6.11
C VAL A 345 -15.00 1.51 5.10
N ILE A 346 -14.84 0.51 4.24
CA ILE A 346 -15.74 0.24 3.11
C ILE A 346 -16.57 -1.03 3.29
N GLY A 347 -16.35 -1.76 4.39
CA GLY A 347 -17.04 -3.00 4.64
C GLY A 347 -16.59 -3.69 5.92
N TYR A 348 -17.29 -4.75 6.25
CA TYR A 348 -17.02 -5.61 7.40
C TYR A 348 -17.37 -7.06 7.06
N ASP A 349 -16.48 -7.97 7.46
CA ASP A 349 -16.58 -9.41 7.27
C ASP A 349 -16.82 -10.07 8.63
N PRO A 350 -18.08 -10.40 8.99
CA PRO A 350 -18.40 -10.98 10.29
C PRO A 350 -17.75 -12.35 10.53
N ALA A 351 -17.55 -13.14 9.48
CA ALA A 351 -16.94 -14.47 9.57
C ALA A 351 -15.46 -14.38 9.98
N LYS A 352 -14.76 -13.34 9.52
CA LYS A 352 -13.34 -13.12 9.84
C LYS A 352 -13.11 -12.13 10.98
N LYS A 353 -14.14 -11.39 11.40
CA LYS A 353 -14.03 -10.27 12.34
C LYS A 353 -13.02 -9.23 11.85
N GLU A 354 -13.14 -8.88 10.57
CA GLU A 354 -12.24 -7.96 9.88
C GLU A 354 -13.02 -6.81 9.26
N PHE A 355 -12.50 -5.60 9.42
CA PHE A 355 -12.88 -4.46 8.62
C PHE A 355 -12.15 -4.50 7.28
N ILE A 356 -12.89 -4.15 6.22
CA ILE A 356 -12.35 -3.98 4.88
C ILE A 356 -12.22 -2.48 4.65
N THR A 357 -11.01 -2.03 4.32
CA THR A 357 -10.68 -0.60 4.23
C THR A 357 -10.09 -0.25 2.87
N ASN A 358 -10.24 1.00 2.47
CA ASN A 358 -9.40 1.65 1.49
C ASN A 358 -8.43 2.56 2.24
N ASP A 359 -7.19 2.11 2.34
CA ASP A 359 -6.12 2.75 3.09
C ASP A 359 -5.22 3.59 2.16
N PRO A 360 -5.30 4.93 2.20
CA PRO A 360 -4.55 5.76 1.26
C PRO A 360 -3.05 5.80 1.55
N GLY A 361 -2.60 5.33 2.72
CA GLY A 361 -1.19 5.40 3.15
C GLY A 361 -0.26 4.49 2.35
N THR A 362 -0.81 3.65 1.48
CA THR A 362 -0.06 2.75 0.62
C THR A 362 -0.85 2.43 -0.64
N ARG A 363 -0.16 2.23 -1.76
CA ARG A 363 -0.78 1.78 -3.03
C ARG A 363 -1.45 0.40 -2.94
N TYR A 364 -1.10 -0.39 -1.91
CA TYR A 364 -1.70 -1.70 -1.63
C TYR A 364 -2.91 -1.61 -0.71
N GLY A 365 -3.39 -0.41 -0.39
CA GLY A 365 -4.44 -0.20 0.60
C GLY A 365 -5.86 -0.48 0.10
N LYS A 366 -6.04 -0.83 -1.17
CA LYS A 366 -7.36 -1.14 -1.73
C LYS A 366 -7.93 -2.40 -1.08
N SER A 367 -9.10 -2.27 -0.47
CA SER A 367 -9.78 -3.37 0.23
C SER A 367 -8.86 -4.11 1.21
N PHE A 368 -7.91 -3.39 1.81
CA PHE A 368 -7.00 -3.94 2.82
C PHE A 368 -7.80 -4.32 4.06
N ARG A 369 -7.36 -5.37 4.76
CA ARG A 369 -8.12 -5.95 5.87
C ARG A 369 -7.41 -5.72 7.18
N TYR A 370 -8.14 -5.21 8.16
CA TYR A 370 -7.69 -5.06 9.54
C TYR A 370 -8.63 -5.85 10.44
N SER A 371 -8.08 -6.64 11.36
CA SER A 371 -8.92 -7.24 12.40
C SER A 371 -9.56 -6.15 13.25
N GLU A 372 -10.73 -6.45 13.83
CA GLU A 372 -11.42 -5.54 14.77
C GLU A 372 -10.47 -5.00 15.83
N THR A 373 -9.70 -5.88 16.46
CA THR A 373 -8.77 -5.51 17.53
C THR A 373 -7.65 -4.59 17.03
N ILE A 374 -7.14 -4.80 15.81
CA ILE A 374 -6.10 -3.94 15.25
C ILE A 374 -6.69 -2.55 14.97
N LEU A 375 -7.84 -2.48 14.29
CA LEU A 375 -8.46 -1.21 13.97
C LEU A 375 -8.88 -0.46 15.25
N GLU A 376 -9.51 -1.15 16.20
CA GLU A 376 -9.96 -0.56 17.46
C GLU A 376 -8.83 0.07 18.28
N ASN A 377 -7.68 -0.59 18.32
CA ASN A 377 -6.49 -0.08 19.01
C ASN A 377 -5.82 1.05 18.26
N ALA A 378 -5.99 1.09 16.93
CA ALA A 378 -5.46 2.14 16.10
C ALA A 378 -6.31 3.42 16.11
N LEU A 379 -7.63 3.34 16.32
CA LEU A 379 -8.52 4.51 16.40
C LEU A 379 -7.95 5.59 17.33
N GLN A 380 -7.66 6.75 16.75
CA GLN A 380 -7.02 7.87 17.43
C GLN A 380 -7.12 9.12 16.52
N ASP A 381 -7.94 10.07 16.93
CA ASP A 381 -7.94 11.43 16.38
C ASP A 381 -6.72 12.21 16.85
N TYR A 382 -6.43 13.30 16.15
CA TYR A 382 -5.27 14.15 16.39
C TYR A 382 -5.64 15.62 16.17
N PRO A 383 -4.98 16.56 16.89
CA PRO A 383 -5.23 17.99 16.72
C PRO A 383 -4.81 18.44 15.32
N THR A 384 -5.55 19.40 14.76
CA THR A 384 -5.19 19.96 13.45
C THR A 384 -3.88 20.75 13.52
N GLY A 385 -2.90 20.37 12.71
CA GLY A 385 -1.61 21.04 12.65
C GLY A 385 -0.45 20.07 12.54
N TYR A 386 0.66 20.54 11.97
CA TYR A 386 1.78 19.67 11.61
C TYR A 386 2.47 19.05 12.84
N HIS A 387 2.23 17.76 13.07
CA HIS A 387 2.71 17.00 14.22
C HIS A 387 2.43 17.66 15.58
N GLU A 388 1.24 18.24 15.72
CA GLU A 388 0.80 18.85 16.97
C GLU A 388 0.69 17.79 18.10
N PRO A 389 1.08 18.11 19.35
CA PRO A 389 1.08 17.13 20.42
C PRO A 389 -0.30 16.55 20.74
N ILE A 390 -0.41 15.23 20.68
CA ILE A 390 -1.62 14.50 21.09
C ILE A 390 -1.66 14.43 22.62
N ILE A 391 -2.38 15.37 23.23
CA ILE A 391 -2.53 15.46 24.69
C ILE A 391 -3.58 14.49 25.26
N LYS A 392 -4.51 14.03 24.42
CA LYS A 392 -5.59 13.12 24.78
C LYS A 392 -5.93 12.25 23.58
N ILE A 393 -6.04 10.94 23.79
CA ILE A 393 -6.52 10.01 22.77
C ILE A 393 -8.05 10.09 22.74
N GLU A 394 -8.60 10.59 21.64
CA GLU A 394 -10.02 10.52 21.35
C GLU A 394 -10.24 9.56 20.18
N LYS A 395 -11.22 8.67 20.31
CA LYS A 395 -11.64 7.80 19.20
C LYS A 395 -12.80 8.50 18.50
N THR A 396 -12.60 8.86 17.25
CA THR A 396 -13.60 9.56 16.46
C THR A 396 -13.81 8.85 15.12
N MET A 397 -14.90 9.19 14.45
CA MET A 397 -15.18 8.76 13.09
C MET A 397 -15.94 9.85 12.35
N ILE A 398 -15.76 9.88 11.03
CA ILE A 398 -16.54 10.69 10.11
C ILE A 398 -17.52 9.76 9.38
N VAL A 399 -18.81 9.97 9.57
CA VAL A 399 -19.89 9.23 8.93
C VAL A 399 -20.28 9.94 7.64
N VAL A 400 -20.00 9.32 6.50
CA VAL A 400 -20.38 9.80 5.18
C VAL A 400 -21.65 9.07 4.74
N LYS A 401 -22.78 9.77 4.86
CA LYS A 401 -24.10 9.25 4.51
C LYS A 401 -24.32 9.43 3.01
N LYS A 402 -25.15 8.62 2.36
CA LYS A 402 -25.46 8.79 0.92
C LYS A 402 -26.78 9.50 0.68
#